data_AF-A0A866W2Z3-F1
#
_entry.id   AF-A0A866W2Z3-F1
#
_cell.length_a   1.000
_cell.length_b   1.000
_cell.length_c   1.000
_cell.angle_alpha   90.00
_cell.angle_beta   90.00
_cell.angle_gamma   90.00
#
_symmetry.space_group_name_H-M   'P 1'
#
loop_
_entity.id
_entity.type
_entity.pdbx_description
1 polymer ?
#
loop_
_entity_poly.entity_id
_entity_poly.type
_entity_poly.pdbx_seq_one_letter_code
_entity_poly.pdbx_strand_id
1 'polypeptide(L)'
;NKLGGVIALIMSIAILFFLPFLHINKSQGFQFYPINQMLFWYMTIMIILLTWIGARPVEIPYILTGQVLTIMYFSYFLINLLMMKIWD
;
A
#
# COMPACT_ATOMS: atom_id res chain seq x y z
N ASN A 1 0.31 16.70 13.33
CA ASN A 1 -1.11 17.07 13.57
C ASN A 1 -1.95 15.85 13.88
N LYS A 2 -2.64 15.82 15.04
CA LYS A 2 -3.53 14.70 15.44
C LYS A 2 -4.57 14.36 14.36
N LEU A 3 -5.09 15.37 13.64
CA LEU A 3 -6.04 15.19 12.53
C LEU A 3 -5.44 14.43 11.34
N GLY A 4 -4.17 14.67 10.99
CA GLY A 4 -3.53 14.02 9.85
C GLY A 4 -3.39 12.50 10.03
N GLY A 5 -3.13 12.05 11.26
CA GLY A 5 -3.11 10.62 11.58
C GLY A 5 -4.47 9.96 11.46
N VAL A 6 -5.54 10.63 11.91
CA VAL A 6 -6.92 10.11 11.80
C VAL A 6 -7.34 10.00 10.33
N ILE A 7 -7.04 11.01 9.51
CA ILE A 7 -7.32 11.00 8.08
C ILE A 7 -6.56 9.86 7.38
N ALA A 8 -5.28 9.67 7.69
CA ALA A 8 -4.47 8.59 7.12
C ALA A 8 -5.05 7.20 7.48
N LEU A 9 -5.56 7.04 8.71
CA LEU A 9 -6.17 5.79 9.15
C LEU A 9 -7.46 5.51 8.38
N ILE A 10 -8.37 6.48 8.30
CA ILE A 10 -9.62 6.34 7.53
C ILE A 10 -9.31 6.03 6.06
N MET A 11 -8.32 6.72 5.48
CA MET A 11 -7.92 6.53 4.09
C MET A 11 -7.32 5.14 3.83
N SER A 12 -6.59 4.57 4.78
CA SER A 12 -6.05 3.20 4.67
C SER A 12 -7.14 2.12 4.62
N ILE A 13 -8.24 2.32 5.36
CA ILE A 13 -9.38 1.39 5.35
C ILE A 13 -10.25 1.63 4.11
N ALA A 14 -10.48 2.89 3.75
CA ALA A 14 -11.25 3.26 2.56
C ALA A 14 -10.66 2.65 1.27
N ILE A 15 -9.33 2.55 1.18
CA ILE A 15 -8.65 2.01 0.00
C ILE A 15 -8.99 0.54 -0.28
N LEU A 16 -9.33 -0.24 0.76
CA LEU A 16 -9.75 -1.64 0.61
C LEU A 16 -11.10 -1.76 -0.11
N PHE A 17 -12.00 -0.79 0.06
CA PHE A 17 -13.28 -0.76 -0.66
C PHE A 17 -13.12 -0.44 -2.15
N PHE A 18 -12.05 0.26 -2.53
CA PHE A 18 -11.73 0.53 -3.92
C PHE A 18 -11.03 -0.64 -4.62
N LEU A 19 -10.41 -1.55 -3.86
CA LEU A 19 -9.68 -2.71 -4.38
C LEU A 19 -10.48 -3.58 -5.38
N PRO A 20 -11.75 -3.97 -5.12
CA PRO A 20 -12.54 -4.73 -6.10
C PRO A 20 -12.88 -3.94 -7.38
N PHE A 21 -12.93 -2.61 -7.32
CA PHE A 21 -13.18 -1.76 -8.49
C PHE A 21 -11.91 -1.48 -9.30
N LEU A 22 -10.74 -1.56 -8.67
CA LEU A 22 -9.44 -1.34 -9.30
C LEU A 22 -8.94 -2.60 -10.03
N HIS A 23 -9.33 -3.80 -9.55
CA HIS A 23 -9.01 -5.07 -10.20
C HIS A 23 -9.98 -5.39 -11.35
N ILE A 24 -9.83 -4.71 -12.49
CA ILE A 24 -10.50 -5.06 -13.75
C ILE A 24 -9.52 -5.92 -14.56
N ASN A 25 -9.10 -7.06 -14.03
CA ASN A 25 -8.31 -8.01 -14.83
C ASN A 25 -9.27 -8.86 -15.66
N LYS A 26 -8.95 -9.08 -16.94
CA LYS A 26 -9.60 -10.10 -17.77
C LYS A 26 -9.29 -11.50 -17.22
N SER A 27 -9.98 -11.93 -16.17
CA SER A 27 -10.09 -13.31 -15.64
C SER A 27 -8.88 -14.22 -15.91
N GLN A 28 -7.67 -13.80 -15.54
CA GLN A 28 -6.44 -14.58 -15.65
C GLN A 28 -5.74 -14.56 -14.29
N GLY A 29 -5.28 -15.72 -13.83
CA GLY A 29 -4.64 -15.86 -12.52
C GLY A 29 -3.34 -15.07 -12.39
N PHE A 30 -2.91 -14.82 -11.16
CA PHE A 30 -1.65 -14.11 -10.83
C PHE A 30 -0.40 -14.67 -11.51
N GLN A 31 -0.42 -15.93 -11.94
CA GLN A 31 0.68 -16.57 -12.68
C GLN A 31 0.99 -15.90 -14.03
N PHE A 32 0.02 -15.22 -14.64
CA PHE A 32 0.19 -14.53 -15.92
C PHE A 32 0.68 -13.08 -15.78
N TYR A 33 0.78 -12.57 -14.54
CA TYR A 33 1.17 -11.18 -14.25
C TYR A 33 2.36 -11.14 -13.29
N PRO A 34 3.59 -11.47 -13.74
CA PRO A 34 4.78 -11.51 -12.88
C PRO A 34 5.07 -10.16 -12.19
N ILE A 35 4.73 -9.04 -12.85
CA ILE A 35 4.87 -7.69 -12.29
C ILE A 35 3.89 -7.48 -11.12
N ASN A 36 2.63 -7.93 -11.25
CA ASN A 36 1.66 -7.85 -10.16
C ASN A 36 2.00 -8.77 -8.98
N GLN A 37 2.64 -9.91 -9.24
CA GLN A 37 3.15 -10.79 -8.18
C GLN A 37 4.25 -10.10 -7.35
N MET A 38 5.20 -9.42 -8.02
CA MET A 38 6.23 -8.64 -7.32
C MET A 38 5.62 -7.50 -6.50
N LEU A 39 4.65 -6.78 -7.08
CA LEU A 39 3.91 -5.72 -6.38
C LEU A 39 3.17 -6.25 -5.14
N PHE A 40 2.56 -7.43 -5.21
CA PHE A 40 1.93 -8.05 -4.05
C PHE A 40 2.91 -8.31 -2.90
N TRP A 41 4.09 -8.86 -3.21
CA TRP A 41 5.14 -9.08 -2.20
C TRP A 41 5.69 -7.78 -1.63
N TYR A 42 5.78 -6.74 -2.45
CA TYR A 42 6.12 -5.41 -1.96
C TYR A 42 5.08 -4.89 -0.94
N MET A 43 3.79 -5.02 -1.25
CA MET A 43 2.71 -4.62 -0.32
C MET A 43 2.77 -5.37 1.01
N THR A 44 3.02 -6.69 0.99
CA THR A 44 3.12 -7.48 2.23
C THR A 44 4.29 -7.03 3.09
N ILE A 45 5.46 -6.77 2.48
CA ILE A 45 6.63 -6.21 3.19
C ILE A 45 6.29 -4.85 3.81
N MET A 46 5.60 -3.97 3.08
CA MET A 46 5.21 -2.65 3.57
C MET A 46 4.30 -2.74 4.80
N ILE A 47 3.31 -3.64 4.80
CA ILE A 47 2.40 -3.86 5.95
C ILE A 47 3.17 -4.38 7.17
N ILE A 48 4.12 -5.31 6.97
CA ILE A 48 4.97 -5.83 8.06
C ILE A 48 5.84 -4.71 8.65
N LEU A 49 6.41 -3.83 7.81
CA LEU A 49 7.21 -2.70 8.29
C LEU A 49 6.38 -1.64 9.02
N LEU A 50 5.17 -1.35 8.53
CA LEU A 50 4.23 -0.42 9.17
C LEU A 50 3.74 -0.93 10.52
N THR A 51 3.43 -2.22 10.63
CA THR A 51 3.07 -2.84 11.92
C THR A 51 4.23 -2.83 12.90
N TRP A 52 5.46 -3.09 12.43
CA TRP A 52 6.66 -3.00 13.25
C TRP A 52 6.92 -1.58 13.75
N ILE A 53 6.76 -0.56 12.89
CA ILE A 53 6.94 0.85 13.30
C ILE A 53 5.90 1.29 14.33
N GLY A 54 4.66 0.77 14.23
CA GLY A 54 3.59 1.08 15.16
C GLY A 54 3.83 0.58 16.59
N ALA A 55 4.68 -0.45 16.76
CA ALA A 55 5.07 -0.99 18.06
C ALA A 55 6.29 -0.28 18.67
N ARG A 56 6.97 0.60 17.91
CA ARG A 56 8.15 1.34 18.39
C ARG A 56 7.75 2.66 19.05
N PRO A 57 8.53 3.15 20.03
CA PRO A 57 8.29 4.45 20.63
C PRO A 57 8.39 5.56 19.58
N VAL A 58 7.60 6.62 19.77
CA VAL A 58 7.51 7.77 18.85
C VAL A 58 8.72 8.69 19.07
N GLU A 59 9.89 8.22 18.67
CA GLU A 59 11.18 8.91 18.78
C GLU A 59 11.79 9.08 17.38
N ILE A 60 12.71 10.04 17.24
CA ILE A 60 13.58 10.14 16.06
C ILE A 60 14.58 8.98 16.18
N PRO A 61 14.77 8.12 15.16
CA PRO A 61 14.40 8.27 13.74
C PRO A 61 13.11 7.57 13.29
N TYR A 62 12.38 6.88 14.19
CA TYR A 62 11.19 6.09 13.87
C TYR A 62 10.02 6.91 13.29
N ILE A 63 9.94 8.19 13.64
CA ILE A 63 8.94 9.11 13.06
C ILE A 63 9.19 9.31 11.56
N LEU A 64 10.44 9.52 11.15
CA LEU A 64 10.80 9.74 9.75
C LEU A 64 10.60 8.46 8.94
N THR A 65 11.01 7.32 9.47
CA THR A 65 10.80 6.03 8.78
C THR A 65 9.31 5.71 8.65
N GLY A 66 8.50 5.98 9.68
CA GLY A 66 7.05 5.84 9.61
C GLY A 66 6.42 6.71 8.53
N GLN A 67 6.84 7.97 8.39
CA GLN A 67 6.35 8.87 7.34
C GLN A 67 6.74 8.39 5.93
N VAL A 68 7.98 7.94 5.74
CA VAL A 68 8.43 7.38 4.45
C VAL A 68 7.63 6.13 4.11
N LEU A 69 7.41 5.24 5.08
CA LEU A 69 6.65 4.02 4.89
C LEU A 69 5.18 4.28 4.53
N THR A 70 4.53 5.29 5.13
CA THR A 70 3.15 5.63 4.78
C THR A 70 3.04 6.22 3.38
N ILE A 71 3.98 7.08 2.96
CA ILE A 71 4.03 7.61 1.59
C ILE A 71 4.19 6.46 0.58
N MET A 72 5.12 5.55 0.86
CA MET A 72 5.37 4.36 0.04
C MET A 72 4.12 3.47 -0.04
N TYR A 73 3.40 3.27 1.06
CA TYR A 73 2.15 2.50 1.09
C TYR A 73 1.04 3.13 0.23
N PHE A 74 0.83 4.45 0.30
CA PHE A 74 -0.17 5.08 -0.56
C PHE A 74 0.24 5.10 -2.03
N SER A 75 1.53 5.29 -2.33
CA SER A 75 2.03 5.25 -3.71
C SER A 75 1.86 3.89 -4.39
N TYR A 76 1.89 2.80 -3.62
CA TYR A 76 1.67 1.45 -4.12
C TYR A 76 0.34 1.31 -4.88
N PHE A 77 -0.76 1.85 -4.35
CA PHE A 77 -2.08 1.74 -4.98
C PHE A 77 -2.16 2.46 -6.32
N LEU A 78 -1.48 3.62 -6.45
CA LEU A 78 -1.39 4.35 -7.72
C LEU A 78 -0.56 3.57 -8.76
N ILE A 79 0.58 3.00 -8.35
CA ILE A 79 1.44 2.21 -9.22
C ILE A 79 0.70 0.95 -9.68
N ASN A 80 -0.02 0.28 -8.78
CA ASN A 80 -0.78 -0.92 -9.08
C ASN A 80 -1.83 -0.66 -10.18
N LEU A 81 -2.59 0.44 -10.09
CA LEU A 81 -3.54 0.86 -11.13
C LEU A 81 -2.87 1.09 -12.48
N LEU A 82 -1.72 1.79 -12.50
CA LEU A 82 -0.99 2.07 -13.75
C LEU A 82 -0.48 0.78 -14.39
N MET A 83 0.08 -0.13 -13.60
CA MET A 83 0.61 -1.39 -14.10
C MET A 83 -0.47 -2.29 -14.68
N MET A 84 -1.66 -2.34 -14.07
CA MET A 84 -2.81 -3.05 -14.64
C MET A 84 -3.21 -2.48 -15.99
N LYS A 85 -3.32 -1.16 -16.11
CA LYS A 85 -3.69 -0.50 -17.38
C LYS A 85 -2.65 -0.66 -18.49
N ILE A 86 -1.36 -0.76 -18.16
CA ILE A 86 -0.28 -0.94 -19.15
C ILE A 86 -0.24 -2.37 -19.69
N TRP A 87 -0.62 -3.35 -18.87
CA TRP A 87 -0.52 -4.77 -19.22
C TRP A 87 -1.76 -5.31 -19.97
N ASP A 88 -2.95 -4.74 -19.73
CA ASP A 88 -4.23 -5.13 -20.39
C ASP A 88 -4.49 -4.48 -21.76
#